data_AF-A0A803YCI3-F1
#
_entry.id   AF-A0A803YCI3-F1
#
_cell.length_a   1.000
_cell.length_b   1.000
_cell.length_c   1.000
_cell.angle_alpha   90.00
_cell.angle_beta   90.00
_cell.angle_gamma   90.00
#
_symmetry.space_group_name_H-M   'P 1'
#
loop_
_entity.id
_entity.type
_entity.pdbx_description
1 polymer ?
#
loop_
_entity_poly.entity_id
_entity_poly.type
_entity_poly.pdbx_seq_one_letter_code
_entity_poly.pdbx_strand_id
1 'polypeptide(L)'
;MLQPLCTEQFYPSPAADAVVQQLFPIPEAAPLPEAPDPKTCSPQEYLEYYIFPVLLPGMTELLHQAKKEKCFERKRTKFIACDFLTEWLYNHNPRRKDESFTEFFSIPFVHDWLKDHPREPLPLSFFLSEEEASVIIQAFWRGYRVRCDREVQELRQWQKQLRDEKIIFQRVEEFWARQEAKASIQSGDL
;
A
#
# COMPACT_ATOMS: atom_id res chain seq x y z
N MET A 1 44.23 28.33 -5.42
CA MET A 1 43.49 29.54 -5.84
C MET A 1 42.02 29.18 -5.91
N LEU A 2 41.36 29.13 -4.75
CA LEU A 2 39.93 28.82 -4.60
C LEU A 2 39.25 30.11 -4.17
N GLN A 3 38.40 30.66 -5.05
CA GLN A 3 37.50 31.77 -4.70
C GLN A 3 36.28 31.19 -3.96
N PRO A 4 35.86 31.77 -2.82
CA PRO A 4 34.56 31.47 -2.23
C PRO A 4 33.47 32.35 -2.86
N LEU A 5 32.32 31.75 -3.13
CA LEU A 5 31.07 32.44 -3.50
C LEU A 5 30.64 33.41 -2.40
N CYS A 6 30.26 34.61 -2.85
CA CYS A 6 29.73 35.70 -2.03
C CYS A 6 28.47 35.23 -1.28
N THR A 7 28.48 35.34 0.05
CA THR A 7 27.31 35.10 0.90
C THR A 7 26.59 36.43 1.07
N GLU A 8 25.40 36.57 0.47
CA GLU A 8 24.52 37.72 0.69
C GLU A 8 24.06 37.74 2.16
N GLN A 9 24.61 38.66 2.93
CA GLN A 9 24.18 38.95 4.30
C GLN A 9 22.98 39.89 4.26
N PHE A 10 21.77 39.36 4.45
CA PHE A 10 20.61 40.18 4.76
C PHE A 10 20.72 40.70 6.20
N TYR A 11 21.03 41.99 6.34
CA TYR A 11 20.95 42.72 7.61
C TYR A 11 19.48 43.07 7.92
N PRO A 12 19.00 42.90 9.17
CA PRO A 12 17.72 43.46 9.60
C PRO A 12 17.87 44.95 9.92
N SER A 13 17.05 45.80 9.29
CA SER A 13 16.95 47.24 9.59
C SER A 13 16.03 47.48 10.79
N PRO A 14 16.43 48.27 11.81
CA PRO A 14 15.70 48.40 13.08
C PRO A 14 14.63 49.50 13.09
N ALA A 15 13.99 49.78 11.95
CA ALA A 15 13.14 50.98 11.78
C ALA A 15 11.66 50.68 11.47
N ALA A 16 11.08 49.63 12.08
CA ALA A 16 9.66 49.33 11.95
C ALA A 16 8.92 49.16 13.30
N ASP A 17 9.56 49.45 14.43
CA ASP A 17 8.96 49.41 15.78
C ASP A 17 8.31 50.75 16.16
N ALA A 18 7.35 51.23 15.36
CA ALA A 18 6.55 52.41 15.75
C ALA A 18 5.22 52.52 15.02
N VAL A 19 4.41 51.45 14.93
CA VAL A 19 3.00 51.59 14.54
C VAL A 19 2.10 50.65 15.37
N VAL A 20 1.57 51.23 16.46
CA VAL A 20 0.21 51.02 16.95
C VAL A 20 -0.16 49.59 17.39
N GLN A 21 0.03 49.33 18.69
CA GLN A 21 -0.80 48.38 19.44
C GLN A 21 -2.23 48.93 19.52
N GLN A 22 -3.05 48.65 18.50
CA GLN A 22 -4.49 48.57 18.71
C GLN A 22 -4.79 47.13 19.11
N LEU A 23 -4.85 46.88 20.42
CA LEU A 23 -5.53 45.69 20.93
C LEU A 23 -6.99 45.78 20.49
N PHE A 24 -7.34 45.04 19.45
CA PHE A 24 -8.71 44.65 19.25
C PHE A 24 -9.14 43.84 20.49
N PRO A 25 -10.27 44.19 21.13
CA PRO A 25 -10.84 43.33 22.15
C PRO A 25 -11.03 41.94 21.54
N ILE A 26 -10.46 40.92 22.19
CA ILE A 26 -10.82 39.53 21.91
C ILE A 26 -12.35 39.47 22.01
N PRO A 27 -13.07 39.09 20.95
CA PRO A 27 -14.50 38.85 21.08
C PRO A 27 -14.66 37.81 22.19
N GLU A 28 -15.29 38.24 23.28
CA GLU A 28 -15.73 37.38 24.37
C GLU A 28 -16.32 36.12 23.73
N ALA A 29 -15.70 34.98 24.02
CA ALA A 29 -16.04 33.71 23.37
C ALA A 29 -17.55 33.52 23.51
N ALA A 30 -18.25 33.54 22.37
CA ALA A 30 -19.68 33.29 22.34
C ALA A 30 -19.98 32.03 23.18
N PRO A 31 -21.06 32.03 23.98
CA PRO A 31 -21.45 30.83 24.70
C PRO A 31 -21.46 29.67 23.72
N LEU A 32 -20.77 28.57 24.07
CA LEU A 32 -20.82 27.36 23.26
C LEU A 32 -22.30 27.07 22.98
N PRO A 33 -22.73 26.94 21.72
CA PRO A 33 -24.12 26.69 21.40
C PRO A 33 -24.57 25.46 22.19
N GLU A 34 -25.73 25.58 22.85
CA GLU A 34 -26.34 24.46 23.58
C GLU A 34 -26.38 23.24 22.67
N ALA A 35 -26.02 22.08 23.22
CA ALA A 35 -25.96 20.85 22.45
C ALA A 35 -27.33 20.56 21.82
N PRO A 36 -27.45 20.56 20.48
CA PRO A 36 -28.73 20.35 19.81
C PRO A 36 -29.19 18.90 20.05
N ASP A 37 -30.45 18.65 20.40
CA ASP A 37 -30.88 17.29 20.72
C ASP A 37 -30.64 16.33 19.53
N PRO A 38 -29.84 15.26 19.71
CA PRO A 38 -29.43 14.36 18.62
C PRO A 38 -30.60 13.76 17.83
N LYS A 39 -31.78 13.64 18.44
CA LYS A 39 -32.95 13.00 17.81
C LYS A 39 -33.86 13.98 17.08
N THR A 40 -33.74 15.28 17.34
CA THR A 40 -34.68 16.29 16.84
C THR A 40 -34.01 17.39 16.02
N CYS A 41 -32.69 17.52 16.12
CA CYS A 41 -31.91 18.45 15.30
C CYS A 41 -31.91 18.07 13.82
N SER A 42 -31.56 19.04 12.97
CA SER A 42 -31.39 18.79 11.54
C SER A 42 -30.15 17.90 11.28
N PRO A 43 -30.11 17.15 10.17
CA PRO A 43 -28.93 16.35 9.81
C PRO A 43 -27.64 17.17 9.71
N GLN A 44 -27.73 18.43 9.30
CA GLN A 44 -26.58 19.32 9.21
C GLN A 44 -26.04 19.66 10.60
N GLU A 45 -26.91 20.10 11.52
CA GLU A 45 -26.52 20.40 12.91
C GLU A 45 -25.96 19.16 13.60
N TYR A 46 -26.53 17.98 13.34
CA TYR A 46 -26.02 16.72 13.87
C TYR A 46 -24.58 16.46 13.41
N LEU A 47 -24.31 16.61 12.11
CA LEU A 47 -22.96 16.40 11.57
C LEU A 47 -21.97 17.42 12.12
N GLU A 48 -22.34 18.70 12.14
CA GLU A 48 -21.49 19.79 12.60
C GLU A 48 -21.14 19.69 14.08
N TYR A 49 -22.10 19.30 14.92
CA TYR A 49 -21.90 19.23 16.36
C TYR A 49 -21.34 17.89 16.84
N TYR A 50 -21.83 16.77 16.32
CA TYR A 50 -21.50 15.44 16.86
C TYR A 50 -20.42 14.70 16.08
N ILE A 51 -20.34 14.88 14.76
CA ILE A 51 -19.47 14.07 13.90
C ILE A 51 -18.19 14.82 13.56
N PHE A 52 -18.29 16.03 13.02
CA PHE A 52 -17.14 16.79 12.51
C PHE A 52 -16.07 17.09 13.56
N PRO A 53 -16.38 17.42 14.83
CA PRO A 53 -15.34 17.69 15.83
C PRO A 53 -14.45 16.47 16.11
N VAL A 54 -14.96 15.25 15.87
CA VAL A 54 -14.21 14.00 16.04
C VAL A 54 -13.57 13.58 14.72
N LEU A 55 -14.30 13.69 13.60
CA LEU A 55 -13.88 13.18 12.30
C LEU A 55 -12.84 14.07 11.60
N LEU A 56 -13.03 15.40 11.62
CA LEU A 56 -12.18 16.32 10.87
C LEU A 56 -10.71 16.27 11.31
N PRO A 57 -10.35 16.25 12.61
CA PRO A 57 -8.96 16.09 13.01
C PRO A 57 -8.35 14.78 12.51
N GLY A 58 -9.10 13.68 12.52
CA GLY A 58 -8.65 12.40 11.98
C GLY A 58 -8.44 12.44 10.47
N MET A 59 -9.30 13.14 9.73
CA MET A 59 -9.12 13.36 8.30
C MET A 59 -7.90 14.24 8.00
N THR A 60 -7.62 15.24 8.84
CA THR A 60 -6.41 16.07 8.72
C THR A 60 -5.15 15.22 8.87
N GLU A 61 -5.08 14.38 9.90
CA GLU A 61 -3.95 13.46 10.10
C GLU A 61 -3.84 12.41 8.97
N LEU A 62 -4.96 11.94 8.46
CA LEU A 62 -5.00 11.05 7.30
C LEU A 62 -4.39 11.70 6.07
N LEU A 63 -4.68 12.98 5.81
CA LEU A 63 -4.08 13.72 4.69
C LEU A 63 -2.57 13.92 4.87
N HIS A 64 -2.12 14.20 6.10
CA HIS A 64 -0.68 14.27 6.41
C HIS A 64 0.02 12.93 6.14
N GLN A 65 -0.56 11.83 6.61
CA GLN A 65 0.00 10.50 6.39
C GLN A 65 -0.06 10.09 4.91
N ALA A 66 -1.14 10.40 4.20
CA ALA A 66 -1.28 10.15 2.77
C ALA A 66 -0.20 10.89 1.96
N LYS A 67 0.14 12.13 2.35
CA LYS A 67 1.25 12.88 1.76
C LYS A 67 2.60 12.19 2.01
N LYS A 68 2.86 11.74 3.24
CA LYS A 68 4.09 11.01 3.60
C LYS A 68 4.27 9.72 2.81
N GLU A 69 3.17 9.00 2.56
CA GLU A 69 3.13 7.78 1.76
C GLU A 69 3.08 8.05 0.23
N LYS A 70 3.21 9.30 -0.20
CA LYS A 70 3.18 9.74 -1.62
C LYS A 70 1.90 9.34 -2.37
N CYS A 71 0.76 9.27 -1.67
CA CYS A 71 -0.53 8.88 -2.27
C CYS A 71 -1.03 9.87 -3.33
N PHE A 72 -0.62 11.13 -3.25
CA PHE A 72 -1.00 12.17 -4.23
C PHE A 72 -0.12 12.15 -5.49
N GLU A 73 1.02 11.46 -5.45
CA GLU A 73 1.97 11.35 -6.56
C GLU A 73 1.83 9.99 -7.28
N ARG A 74 1.59 8.92 -6.52
CA ARG A 74 1.55 7.55 -7.01
C ARG A 74 0.11 7.09 -7.25
N LYS A 75 -0.14 6.51 -8.43
CA LYS A 75 -1.46 5.94 -8.80
C LYS A 75 -1.89 4.76 -7.90
N ARG A 76 -0.94 4.06 -7.30
CA ARG A 76 -1.16 2.86 -6.48
C ARG A 76 -0.26 2.92 -5.25
N THR A 77 -0.83 2.65 -4.08
CA THR A 77 -0.13 2.65 -2.79
C THR A 77 -0.61 1.50 -1.91
N LYS A 78 0.22 1.10 -0.94
CA LYS A 78 -0.15 0.16 0.12
C LYS A 78 -1.00 0.80 1.23
N PHE A 79 -1.07 2.12 1.27
CA PHE A 79 -1.76 2.86 2.31
C PHE A 79 -3.28 2.79 2.10
N ILE A 80 -3.99 2.25 3.09
CA ILE A 80 -5.46 2.14 3.09
C ILE A 80 -6.01 3.22 4.02
N ALA A 81 -6.64 4.23 3.44
CA ALA A 81 -7.16 5.40 4.16
C ALA A 81 -8.19 5.03 5.25
N CYS A 82 -9.11 4.11 4.93
CA CYS A 82 -10.13 3.66 5.89
C CYS A 82 -9.53 2.92 7.09
N ASP A 83 -8.48 2.12 6.88
CA ASP A 83 -7.80 1.38 7.95
C ASP A 83 -7.13 2.36 8.91
N PHE A 84 -6.38 3.33 8.36
CA PHE A 84 -5.77 4.40 9.13
C PHE A 84 -6.80 5.20 9.93
N LEU A 85 -7.91 5.62 9.29
CA LEU A 85 -8.92 6.41 9.98
C LEU A 85 -9.60 5.62 11.10
N THR A 86 -9.85 4.33 10.88
CA THR A 86 -10.42 3.44 11.89
C THR A 86 -9.48 3.32 13.10
N GLU A 87 -8.19 3.09 12.87
CA GLU A 87 -7.17 3.05 13.91
C GLU A 87 -7.07 4.38 14.67
N TRP A 88 -7.05 5.49 13.93
CA TRP A 88 -6.95 6.82 14.50
C TRP A 88 -8.14 7.13 15.41
N LEU A 89 -9.36 6.92 14.91
CA LEU A 89 -10.60 7.15 15.68
C LEU A 89 -10.71 6.24 16.90
N TYR A 90 -10.26 4.98 16.77
CA TYR A 90 -10.27 4.03 17.87
C TYR A 90 -9.34 4.47 18.99
N ASN A 91 -8.11 4.85 18.67
CA ASN A 91 -7.11 5.26 19.67
C ASN A 91 -7.39 6.66 20.25
N HIS A 92 -8.03 7.56 19.50
CA HIS A 92 -8.42 8.90 19.98
C HIS A 92 -9.79 8.91 20.68
N ASN A 93 -10.39 7.75 20.93
CA ASN A 93 -11.65 7.66 21.64
C ASN A 93 -11.47 8.11 23.11
N PRO A 94 -12.21 9.14 23.59
CA PRO A 94 -12.11 9.62 24.97
C PRO A 94 -12.38 8.56 26.04
N ARG A 95 -13.02 7.44 25.69
CA ARG A 95 -13.27 6.30 26.59
C ARG A 95 -12.02 5.43 26.82
N ARG A 96 -10.97 5.59 26.01
CA ARG A 96 -9.74 4.78 26.01
C ARG A 96 -8.49 5.54 26.48
N LYS A 97 -8.64 6.67 27.19
CA LYS A 97 -7.51 7.56 27.55
C LYS A 97 -6.37 6.88 28.29
N ASP A 98 -6.66 5.83 29.07
CA ASP A 98 -5.67 5.11 29.87
C ASP A 98 -5.19 3.80 29.20
N GLU A 99 -5.66 3.50 28.00
CA GLU A 99 -5.28 2.31 27.25
C GLU A 99 -4.08 2.61 26.34
N SER A 100 -3.24 1.60 26.14
CA SER A 100 -2.14 1.70 25.18
C SER A 100 -2.65 1.77 23.74
N PHE A 101 -1.82 2.36 22.87
CA PHE A 101 -2.04 2.34 21.44
C PHE A 101 -2.30 0.90 20.93
N THR A 102 -3.35 0.75 20.14
CA THR A 102 -3.76 -0.51 19.53
C THR A 102 -3.67 -0.38 18.01
N GLU A 103 -2.81 -1.19 17.40
CA GLU A 103 -2.71 -1.30 15.95
C GLU A 103 -4.02 -1.82 15.35
N PHE A 104 -4.30 -1.40 14.12
CA PHE A 104 -5.54 -1.67 13.41
C PHE A 104 -5.98 -3.14 13.39
N PHE A 105 -5.07 -4.07 13.09
CA PHE A 105 -5.38 -5.51 13.04
C PHE A 105 -5.65 -6.11 14.42
N SER A 106 -5.25 -5.43 15.48
CA SER A 106 -5.43 -5.84 16.88
C SER A 106 -6.70 -5.25 17.51
N ILE A 107 -7.41 -4.37 16.80
CA ILE A 107 -8.68 -3.80 17.28
C ILE A 107 -9.72 -4.93 17.37
N PRO A 108 -10.43 -5.13 18.51
CA PRO A 108 -11.27 -6.31 18.72
C PRO A 108 -12.32 -6.55 17.64
N PHE A 109 -13.11 -5.52 17.29
CA PHE A 109 -14.15 -5.67 16.28
C PHE A 109 -13.58 -5.86 14.87
N VAL A 110 -12.39 -5.33 14.58
CA VAL A 110 -11.70 -5.51 13.29
C VAL A 110 -11.16 -6.93 13.20
N HIS A 111 -10.45 -7.37 14.24
CA HIS A 111 -9.90 -8.71 14.33
C HIS A 111 -10.98 -9.78 14.20
N ASP A 112 -12.08 -9.65 14.93
CA ASP A 112 -13.18 -10.61 14.87
C ASP A 112 -13.87 -10.60 13.51
N TRP A 113 -14.08 -9.44 12.89
CA TRP A 113 -14.63 -9.35 11.55
C TRP A 113 -13.74 -10.04 10.50
N LEU A 114 -12.42 -9.85 10.58
CA LEU A 114 -11.46 -10.39 9.61
C LEU A 114 -11.26 -11.90 9.70
N LYS A 115 -11.62 -12.54 10.83
CA LYS A 115 -11.64 -14.01 10.94
C LYS A 115 -12.63 -14.62 9.96
N ASP A 116 -13.84 -14.08 9.93
CA ASP A 116 -14.91 -14.56 9.07
C ASP A 116 -14.80 -13.99 7.65
N HIS A 117 -14.14 -12.84 7.49
CA HIS A 117 -13.99 -12.11 6.23
C HIS A 117 -12.52 -11.79 5.95
N PRO A 118 -11.69 -12.79 5.61
CA PRO A 118 -10.29 -12.57 5.32
C PRO A 118 -10.13 -11.63 4.12
N ARG A 119 -9.24 -10.65 4.25
CA ARG A 119 -8.94 -9.71 3.17
C ARG A 119 -8.12 -10.38 2.07
N GLU A 120 -8.39 -9.99 0.83
CA GLU A 120 -7.54 -10.37 -0.29
C GLU A 120 -6.12 -9.81 -0.09
N PRO A 121 -5.07 -10.63 -0.36
CA PRO A 121 -3.71 -10.18 -0.21
C PRO A 121 -3.40 -9.07 -1.23
N LEU A 122 -2.80 -7.98 -0.76
CA LEU A 122 -2.35 -6.93 -1.66
C LEU A 122 -1.23 -7.45 -2.59
N PRO A 123 -1.13 -6.91 -3.81
CA PRO A 123 -0.05 -7.26 -4.72
C PRO A 123 1.33 -7.01 -4.09
N LEU A 124 2.27 -7.93 -4.28
CA LEU A 124 3.62 -7.81 -3.73
C LEU A 124 4.30 -6.48 -4.09
N SER A 125 4.04 -5.98 -5.31
CA SER A 125 4.59 -4.70 -5.80
C SER A 125 4.22 -3.49 -4.94
N PHE A 126 3.19 -3.57 -4.11
CA PHE A 126 2.80 -2.48 -3.21
C PHE A 126 3.67 -2.42 -1.96
N PHE A 127 4.25 -3.56 -1.55
CA PHE A 127 5.06 -3.67 -0.34
C PHE A 127 6.55 -3.39 -0.59
N LEU A 128 7.00 -3.55 -1.83
CA LEU A 128 8.41 -3.36 -2.18
C LEU A 128 8.86 -1.91 -1.94
N SER A 129 10.00 -1.77 -1.28
CA SER A 129 10.73 -0.50 -1.26
C SER A 129 11.26 -0.18 -2.67
N GLU A 130 11.66 1.08 -2.88
CA GLU A 130 12.23 1.49 -4.16
C GLU A 130 13.54 0.75 -4.44
N GLU A 131 14.35 0.54 -3.40
CA GLU A 131 15.60 -0.21 -3.43
C GLU A 131 15.35 -1.68 -3.75
N GLU A 132 14.42 -2.34 -3.07
CA GLU A 132 14.05 -3.74 -3.32
C GLU A 132 13.53 -3.94 -4.74
N ALA A 133 12.62 -3.08 -5.19
CA ALA A 133 12.11 -3.09 -6.54
C ALA A 133 13.24 -2.88 -7.56
N SER A 134 14.18 -1.96 -7.29
CA SER A 134 15.32 -1.73 -8.18
C SER A 134 16.21 -2.96 -8.34
N VAL A 135 16.48 -3.69 -7.24
CA VAL A 135 17.28 -4.92 -7.27
C VAL A 135 16.58 -5.99 -8.11
N ILE A 136 15.27 -6.17 -7.92
CA ILE A 136 14.48 -7.14 -8.69
C ILE A 136 14.51 -6.81 -10.18
N ILE A 137 14.26 -5.55 -10.54
CA ILE A 137 14.26 -5.09 -11.94
C ILE A 137 15.64 -5.26 -12.56
N GLN A 138 16.70 -4.85 -11.86
CA GLN A 138 18.08 -4.97 -12.34
C GLN A 138 18.49 -6.44 -12.52
N ALA A 139 18.17 -7.31 -11.56
CA ALA A 139 18.46 -8.74 -11.66
C ALA A 139 17.73 -9.36 -12.85
N PHE A 140 16.44 -9.03 -13.03
CA PHE A 140 15.66 -9.47 -14.18
C PHE A 140 16.28 -9.01 -15.50
N TRP A 141 16.68 -7.73 -15.59
CA TRP A 141 17.30 -7.16 -16.79
C TRP A 141 18.64 -7.80 -17.13
N ARG A 142 19.53 -7.98 -16.15
CA ARG A 142 20.81 -8.68 -16.34
C ARG A 142 20.57 -10.10 -16.85
N GLY A 143 19.63 -10.81 -16.25
CA GLY A 143 19.23 -12.14 -16.71
C GLY A 143 18.63 -12.12 -18.13
N TYR A 144 17.81 -11.12 -18.46
CA TYR A 144 17.25 -10.95 -19.80
C TYR A 144 18.35 -10.72 -20.83
N ARG A 145 19.34 -9.86 -20.55
CA ARG A 145 20.47 -9.62 -21.45
C ARG A 145 21.25 -10.89 -21.75
N VAL A 146 21.56 -11.69 -20.73
CA VAL A 146 22.22 -13.00 -20.92
C VAL A 146 21.36 -13.92 -21.77
N ARG A 147 20.03 -13.90 -21.59
CA ARG A 147 19.12 -14.67 -22.44
C ARG A 147 19.05 -14.16 -23.88
N CYS A 148 19.36 -12.90 -24.16
CA CYS A 148 19.42 -12.41 -25.53
C CYS A 148 20.71 -12.84 -26.25
N ASP A 149 21.72 -13.33 -25.54
CA ASP A 149 22.96 -13.81 -26.14
C ASP A 149 22.67 -15.01 -27.07
N ARG A 150 23.28 -14.99 -28.26
CA ARG A 150 23.05 -15.99 -29.30
C ARG A 150 23.47 -17.38 -28.82
N GLU A 151 24.63 -17.49 -28.20
CA GLU A 151 25.14 -18.79 -27.72
C GLU A 151 24.23 -19.37 -26.63
N VAL A 152 23.70 -18.51 -25.75
CA VAL A 152 22.75 -18.91 -24.72
C VAL A 152 21.41 -19.33 -25.31
N GLN A 153 20.93 -18.66 -26.36
CA GLN A 153 19.71 -19.04 -27.08
C GLN A 153 19.86 -20.37 -27.81
N GLU A 154 20.98 -20.57 -28.51
CA GLU A 154 21.31 -21.83 -29.17
C GLU A 154 21.33 -22.99 -28.17
N LEU A 155 22.00 -22.82 -27.03
CA LEU A 155 22.01 -23.81 -25.95
C LEU A 155 20.60 -24.10 -25.42
N ARG A 156 19.76 -23.08 -25.23
CA ARG A 156 18.38 -23.24 -24.75
C ARG A 156 17.51 -24.01 -25.75
N GLN A 157 17.67 -23.73 -27.04
CA GLN A 157 16.97 -24.44 -28.10
C GLN A 157 17.41 -25.91 -28.17
N TRP A 158 18.72 -26.16 -28.11
CA TRP A 158 19.26 -27.51 -28.08
C TRP A 158 18.77 -28.31 -26.85
N GLN A 159 18.80 -27.72 -25.66
CA GLN A 159 18.26 -28.35 -24.45
C GLN A 159 16.75 -28.61 -24.54
N LYS A 160 16.00 -27.76 -25.26
CA LYS A 160 14.57 -27.98 -25.51
C LYS A 160 14.37 -29.19 -26.43
N GLN A 161 15.13 -29.27 -27.53
CA GLN A 161 15.09 -30.40 -28.46
C GLN A 161 15.35 -31.73 -27.74
N LEU A 162 16.37 -31.80 -26.88
CA LEU A 162 16.65 -33.02 -26.10
C LEU A 162 15.48 -33.45 -25.20
N ARG A 163 14.78 -32.49 -24.58
CA ARG A 163 13.59 -32.80 -23.76
C ARG A 163 12.45 -33.30 -24.64
N ASP A 164 12.22 -32.65 -25.77
CA ASP A 164 11.15 -33.01 -26.71
C ASP A 164 11.42 -34.41 -27.31
N GLU A 165 12.65 -34.71 -27.71
CA GLU A 165 13.07 -36.04 -28.17
C GLU A 165 12.84 -37.11 -27.10
N LYS A 166 13.26 -36.86 -25.86
CA LYS A 166 13.01 -37.79 -24.74
C LYS A 166 11.51 -38.06 -24.56
N ILE A 167 10.67 -37.03 -24.63
CA ILE A 167 9.21 -37.17 -24.54
C ILE A 167 8.66 -37.98 -25.71
N ILE A 168 9.18 -37.77 -26.93
CA ILE A 168 8.78 -38.54 -28.12
C ILE A 168 9.13 -40.02 -27.93
N PHE A 169 10.37 -40.33 -27.51
CA PHE A 169 10.78 -41.72 -27.26
C PHE A 169 9.88 -42.40 -26.23
N GLN A 170 9.58 -41.74 -25.11
CA GLN A 170 8.65 -42.27 -24.10
C GLN A 170 7.26 -42.55 -24.67
N ARG A 171 6.71 -41.61 -25.46
CA ARG A 171 5.39 -41.82 -26.10
C ARG A 171 5.39 -42.95 -27.12
N VAL A 172 6.48 -43.13 -27.87
CA VAL A 172 6.62 -44.21 -28.84
C VAL A 172 6.71 -45.56 -28.14
N GLU A 173 7.49 -45.67 -27.05
CA GLU A 173 7.55 -46.87 -26.23
C GLU A 173 6.17 -47.23 -25.65
N GLU A 174 5.47 -46.25 -25.06
CA GLU A 174 4.10 -46.46 -24.57
C GLU A 174 3.14 -46.92 -25.67
N PHE A 175 3.26 -46.37 -26.88
CA PHE A 175 2.43 -46.76 -28.01
C PHE A 175 2.67 -48.23 -28.40
N TRP A 176 3.93 -48.65 -28.54
CA TRP A 176 4.26 -50.03 -28.91
C TRP A 176 3.87 -51.03 -27.84
N ALA A 177 4.11 -50.72 -26.55
CA ALA A 177 3.65 -51.54 -25.45
C ALA A 177 2.12 -51.77 -25.48
N ARG A 178 1.33 -50.73 -25.86
CA ARG A 178 -0.12 -50.87 -26.04
C ARG A 178 -0.49 -51.73 -27.26
N GLN A 179 0.25 -51.67 -28.36
CA GLN A 179 0.00 -52.49 -29.54
C GLN A 179 0.31 -53.97 -29.28
N GLU A 180 1.44 -54.26 -28.62
CA GLU A 180 1.83 -55.62 -28.24
C GLU A 180 0.83 -56.26 -27.28
N ALA A 181 0.31 -55.49 -26.30
CA ALA A 181 -0.75 -55.96 -25.41
C ALA A 181 -2.04 -56.31 -26.17
N LYS A 182 -2.46 -55.49 -27.15
CA LYS A 182 -3.63 -55.78 -27.98
C LYS A 182 -3.44 -57.03 -28.85
N ALA A 183 -2.27 -57.20 -29.46
CA ALA A 183 -1.94 -58.37 -30.26
C ALA A 183 -1.91 -59.65 -29.40
N SER A 184 -1.41 -59.56 -28.17
CA SER A 184 -1.39 -60.66 -27.21
C SER A 184 -2.79 -61.07 -26.75
N ILE A 185 -3.71 -60.11 -26.56
CA ILE A 185 -5.12 -60.39 -26.24
C ILE A 185 -5.81 -61.10 -27.42
N GLN A 186 -5.58 -60.64 -28.66
CA GLN A 186 -6.19 -61.25 -29.86
C GLN A 186 -5.67 -62.66 -30.19
N SER A 187 -4.45 -62.99 -29.76
CA SER A 187 -3.84 -64.31 -29.99
C SER A 187 -4.15 -65.32 -28.87
N GLY A 188 -4.66 -64.87 -27.72
CA GLY A 188 -5.12 -65.73 -26.62
C GLY A 188 -6.58 -66.19 -26.70
N ASP A 189 -7.34 -65.70 -27.68
CA ASP A 189 -8.75 -66.06 -27.95
C ASP A 189 -8.90 -67.16 -29.03
N LEU A 190 -7.84 -67.93 -29.31
CA LEU A 190 -7.81 -69.07 -30.25
C LEU A 190 -7.61 -70.41 -29.53
#